data_AF-A0A432MCY0-F1
#
_entry.id   AF-A0A432MCY0-F1
#
_cell.length_a   1.000
_cell.length_b   1.000
_cell.length_c   1.000
_cell.angle_alpha   90.00
_cell.angle_beta   90.00
_cell.angle_gamma   90.00
#
_symmetry.space_group_name_H-M   'P 1'
#
loop_
_entity.id
_entity.type
_entity.pdbx_description
1 polymer ?
#
loop_
_entity_poly.entity_id
_entity_poly.type
_entity_poly.pdbx_seq_one_letter_code
_entity_poly.pdbx_strand_id
1 'polypeptide(L)'
;MMTLPIRTWVRNAAAVFSGTYGAVTRQAERAGCSRQTVYQHARVVERRLQAPAPAPPPAERADPAPAPAPTLDEPTRRRLAVTAFAMGLSTRQIEDLIAVIDPKDAPDHATVARWVAAEAQKAAPVLAALDEACRQRVETLAVDEVFFGGGRRWPVSSRRA
;
A
#
# COMPACT_ATOMS: atom_id res chain seq x y z
N MET A 1 24.12 -7.97 -6.50
CA MET A 1 25.60 -8.02 -6.34
C MET A 1 25.90 -8.26 -4.87
N MET A 2 26.54 -9.39 -4.51
CA MET A 2 26.67 -9.83 -3.11
C MET A 2 27.90 -9.21 -2.44
N THR A 3 27.71 -8.17 -1.63
CA THR A 3 28.80 -7.50 -0.90
C THR A 3 29.07 -8.06 0.49
N LEU A 4 28.14 -8.84 1.06
CA LEU A 4 28.26 -9.37 2.42
C LEU A 4 28.34 -10.91 2.43
N PRO A 5 29.19 -11.51 3.29
CA PRO A 5 29.32 -12.97 3.42
C PRO A 5 27.99 -13.66 3.77
N ILE A 6 27.76 -14.87 3.29
CA ILE A 6 26.55 -15.68 3.58
C ILE A 6 26.29 -15.80 5.09
N ARG A 7 27.35 -15.94 5.90
CA ARG A 7 27.23 -15.98 7.36
C ARG A 7 26.57 -14.72 7.94
N THR A 8 26.83 -13.56 7.35
CA THR A 8 26.20 -12.29 7.73
C THR A 8 24.72 -12.30 7.36
N TRP A 9 24.33 -12.90 6.23
CA TRP A 9 22.92 -13.03 5.83
C TRP A 9 22.13 -13.90 6.79
N VAL A 10 22.69 -15.05 7.18
CA VAL A 10 22.05 -15.94 8.16
C VAL A 10 21.91 -15.25 9.52
N ARG A 11 22.94 -14.51 9.97
CA ARG A 11 22.87 -13.73 11.22
C ARG A 11 21.86 -12.59 11.15
N ASN A 12 21.76 -11.91 10.01
CA ASN A 12 20.74 -10.90 9.76
C ASN A 12 19.33 -11.49 9.84
N ALA A 13 19.11 -12.65 9.20
CA ALA A 13 17.85 -13.38 9.28
C ALA A 13 17.51 -13.79 10.72
N ALA A 14 18.48 -14.35 11.47
CA ALA A 14 18.29 -14.72 12.87
C ALA A 14 17.93 -13.52 13.76
N ALA A 15 18.55 -12.35 13.52
CA ALA A 15 18.22 -11.12 14.26
C ALA A 15 16.78 -10.63 13.98
N VAL A 16 16.23 -10.91 12.81
CA VAL A 16 14.85 -10.55 12.43
C VAL A 16 13.85 -11.57 12.96
N PHE A 17 14.10 -12.87 12.79
CA PHE A 17 13.15 -13.93 13.12
C PHE A 17 13.19 -14.37 14.58
N SER A 18 14.30 -14.16 15.28
CA SER A 18 14.51 -14.69 16.64
C SER A 18 15.15 -13.69 17.60
N GLY A 19 15.37 -12.45 17.15
CA GLY A 19 15.98 -11.40 17.97
C GLY A 19 14.99 -10.73 18.92
N THR A 20 15.49 -10.27 20.08
CA THR A 20 14.75 -9.40 20.98
C THR A 20 14.72 -7.96 20.47
N TYR A 21 13.97 -7.08 21.15
CA TYR A 21 13.90 -5.66 20.78
C TYR A 21 15.29 -5.03 20.60
N GLY A 22 15.46 -4.29 19.52
CA GLY A 22 16.74 -3.68 19.11
C GLY A 22 17.77 -4.63 18.50
N ALA A 23 17.51 -5.94 18.38
CA ALA A 23 18.45 -6.89 17.78
C ALA A 23 18.79 -6.55 16.32
N VAL A 24 17.80 -6.12 15.53
CA VAL A 24 17.99 -5.67 14.14
C VAL A 24 18.92 -4.46 14.06
N THR A 25 18.77 -3.49 14.96
CA THR A 25 19.63 -2.28 15.00
C THR A 25 21.07 -2.65 15.34
N ARG A 26 21.28 -3.42 16.42
CA ARG A 26 22.62 -3.88 16.81
C ARG A 26 23.28 -4.75 15.73
N GLN A 27 22.50 -5.57 15.04
CA GLN A 27 23.00 -6.42 13.96
C GLN A 27 23.35 -5.59 12.71
N ALA A 28 22.56 -4.57 12.38
CA ALA A 28 22.84 -3.65 11.29
C ALA A 28 24.17 -2.92 11.50
N GLU A 29 24.39 -2.39 12.71
CA GLU A 29 25.64 -1.74 13.13
C GLU A 29 26.83 -2.71 13.02
N ARG A 30 26.71 -3.92 13.59
CA ARG A 30 27.77 -4.95 13.52
C ARG A 30 28.09 -5.40 12.09
N ALA A 31 27.09 -5.43 11.23
CA ALA A 31 27.24 -5.81 9.83
C ALA A 31 27.65 -4.63 8.93
N GLY A 32 27.79 -3.42 9.48
CA GLY A 32 28.12 -2.22 8.71
C GLY A 32 27.09 -1.89 7.62
N CYS A 33 25.81 -2.18 7.87
CA CYS A 33 24.74 -2.01 6.89
C CYS A 33 23.51 -1.34 7.50
N SER A 34 22.57 -0.91 6.65
CA SER A 34 21.31 -0.34 7.13
C SER A 34 20.38 -1.42 7.69
N ARG A 35 19.45 -1.03 8.57
CA ARG A 35 18.38 -1.91 9.08
C ARG A 35 17.54 -2.52 7.96
N GLN A 36 17.30 -1.77 6.88
CA GLN A 36 16.53 -2.25 5.73
C GLN A 36 17.24 -3.41 5.01
N THR A 37 18.56 -3.36 4.90
CA THR A 37 19.37 -4.45 4.33
C THR A 37 19.25 -5.74 5.16
N VAL A 38 19.19 -5.62 6.49
CA VAL A 38 18.96 -6.76 7.39
C VAL A 38 17.62 -7.43 7.09
N TYR A 39 16.54 -6.66 6.95
CA TYR A 39 15.22 -7.19 6.58
C TYR A 39 15.18 -7.83 5.18
N GLN A 40 15.85 -7.21 4.20
CA GLN A 40 15.94 -7.78 2.85
C GLN A 40 16.65 -9.13 2.85
N HIS A 41 17.74 -9.27 3.61
CA HIS A 41 18.45 -10.55 3.76
C HIS A 41 17.56 -11.61 4.41
N ALA A 42 16.81 -11.25 5.45
CA ALA A 42 15.88 -12.15 6.11
C ALA A 42 14.83 -12.71 5.13
N ARG A 43 14.21 -11.84 4.31
CA ARG A 43 13.24 -12.27 3.28
C ARG A 43 13.85 -13.18 2.21
N VAL A 44 15.10 -12.94 1.83
CA VAL A 44 15.78 -13.81 0.85
C VAL A 44 16.05 -15.19 1.45
N VAL A 45 16.47 -15.27 2.71
CA VAL A 45 16.70 -16.55 3.40
C VAL A 45 15.39 -17.31 3.53
N GLU A 46 14.32 -16.65 3.97
CA GLU A 46 12.98 -17.26 4.07
C GLU A 46 12.50 -17.84 2.74
N ARG A 47 12.57 -17.07 1.64
CA ARG A 47 12.18 -17.56 0.31
C ARG A 47 12.98 -18.76 -0.17
N ARG A 48 14.26 -18.89 0.24
CA ARG A 48 15.09 -20.04 -0.13
C ARG A 48 14.79 -21.28 0.70
N LEU A 49 14.27 -21.10 1.91
CA LEU A 49 13.88 -22.20 2.81
C LEU A 49 12.45 -22.68 2.56
N GLN A 50 11.61 -21.86 1.93
CA GLN A 50 10.30 -22.30 1.46
C GLN A 50 10.47 -23.43 0.46
N ALA A 51 9.92 -24.60 0.79
CA ALA A 51 9.74 -25.66 -0.19
C ALA A 51 8.94 -25.12 -1.38
N PRO A 52 9.17 -25.61 -2.60
CA PRO A 52 8.30 -25.28 -3.72
C PRO A 52 6.88 -25.60 -3.29
N ALA A 53 6.01 -24.59 -3.28
CA ALA A 53 4.59 -24.85 -3.10
C ALA A 53 4.20 -25.89 -4.16
N PRO A 54 3.41 -26.93 -3.82
CA PRO A 54 2.82 -27.77 -4.85
C PRO A 54 2.15 -26.84 -5.84
N ALA A 55 2.40 -27.06 -7.14
CA ALA A 55 1.78 -26.26 -8.17
C ALA A 55 0.29 -26.19 -7.85
N PRO A 56 -0.31 -24.98 -7.81
CA PRO A 56 -1.75 -24.91 -7.65
C PRO A 56 -2.35 -25.82 -8.72
N PRO A 57 -3.32 -26.69 -8.40
CA PRO A 57 -4.04 -27.41 -9.44
C PRO A 57 -4.47 -26.38 -10.47
N PRO A 58 -4.37 -26.67 -11.79
CA PRO A 58 -4.83 -25.74 -12.80
C PRO A 58 -6.22 -25.30 -12.36
N ALA A 59 -6.35 -24.02 -12.01
CA ALA A 59 -7.65 -23.49 -11.71
C ALA A 59 -8.43 -23.71 -13.00
N GLU A 60 -9.45 -24.58 -12.94
CA GLU A 60 -10.57 -24.48 -13.86
C GLU A 60 -11.17 -23.10 -13.61
N ARG A 61 -10.54 -22.09 -14.20
CA ARG A 61 -11.28 -20.92 -14.64
C ARG A 61 -12.17 -21.50 -15.71
N ALA A 62 -13.36 -21.96 -15.29
CA ALA A 62 -14.51 -21.80 -16.14
C ALA A 62 -14.45 -20.33 -16.53
N ASP A 63 -14.01 -20.03 -17.76
CA ASP A 63 -14.05 -18.67 -18.27
C ASP A 63 -15.51 -18.26 -18.09
N PRO A 64 -15.83 -17.37 -17.12
CA PRO A 64 -17.18 -16.88 -17.06
C PRO A 64 -17.41 -16.28 -18.45
N ALA A 65 -18.48 -16.72 -19.13
CA ALA A 65 -18.90 -16.14 -20.40
C ALA A 65 -18.71 -14.62 -20.28
N PRO A 66 -18.01 -13.96 -21.23
CA PRO A 66 -17.51 -12.61 -21.02
C PRO A 66 -18.68 -11.76 -20.56
N ALA A 67 -18.65 -11.37 -19.27
CA ALA A 67 -19.64 -10.47 -18.75
C ALA A 67 -19.57 -9.23 -19.64
N PRO A 68 -20.71 -8.66 -20.04
CA PRO A 68 -20.69 -7.43 -20.83
C PRO A 68 -19.77 -6.44 -20.14
N ALA A 69 -18.80 -5.91 -20.90
CA ALA A 69 -17.83 -4.98 -20.35
C ALA A 69 -18.63 -3.89 -19.61
N PRO A 70 -18.41 -3.70 -18.29
CA PRO A 70 -19.21 -2.76 -17.53
C PRO A 70 -19.04 -1.39 -18.17
N THR A 71 -20.15 -0.79 -18.60
CA THR A 71 -20.15 0.60 -19.05
C THR A 71 -19.65 1.46 -17.90
N LEU A 72 -18.65 2.30 -18.15
CA LEU A 72 -18.18 3.30 -17.18
C LEU A 72 -19.17 4.46 -17.10
N ASP A 73 -20.38 4.18 -16.61
CA ASP A 73 -21.33 5.22 -16.25
C ASP A 73 -20.79 6.09 -15.11
N GLU A 74 -21.37 7.28 -14.92
CA GLU A 74 -20.89 8.21 -13.88
C GLU A 74 -20.85 7.57 -12.46
N PRO A 75 -21.85 6.80 -12.00
CA PRO A 75 -21.77 6.09 -10.73
C PRO A 75 -20.57 5.13 -10.64
N THR A 76 -20.29 4.36 -11.68
CA THR A 76 -19.14 3.43 -11.73
C THR A 76 -17.83 4.19 -11.76
N ARG A 77 -17.72 5.28 -12.53
CA ARG A 77 -16.54 6.17 -12.57
C ARG A 77 -16.27 6.78 -11.19
N ARG A 78 -17.30 7.26 -10.50
CA ARG A 78 -17.20 7.81 -9.14
C ARG A 78 -16.72 6.76 -8.15
N ARG A 79 -17.28 5.55 -8.19
CA ARG A 79 -16.86 4.44 -7.33
C ARG A 79 -15.40 4.06 -7.58
N LEU A 80 -15.00 3.94 -8.85
CA LEU A 80 -13.62 3.67 -9.24
C LEU A 80 -12.67 4.75 -8.71
N ALA A 81 -13.02 6.03 -8.88
CA ALA A 81 -12.21 7.15 -8.42
C ALA A 81 -12.00 7.13 -6.90
N VAL A 82 -13.07 6.89 -6.13
CA VAL A 82 -13.01 6.86 -4.65
C VAL A 82 -12.18 5.67 -4.17
N THR A 83 -12.36 4.49 -4.76
CA THR A 83 -11.56 3.31 -4.43
C THR A 83 -10.09 3.50 -4.80
N ALA A 84 -9.80 4.03 -6.00
CA ALA A 84 -8.43 4.31 -6.42
C ALA A 84 -7.74 5.33 -5.51
N PHE A 85 -8.45 6.38 -5.11
CA PHE A 85 -7.91 7.36 -4.17
C PHE A 85 -7.62 6.74 -2.80
N ALA A 86 -8.52 5.91 -2.28
CA ALA A 86 -8.30 5.18 -1.03
C ALA A 86 -7.11 4.20 -1.10
N MET A 87 -6.76 3.71 -2.30
CA MET A 87 -5.54 2.92 -2.54
C MET A 87 -4.26 3.77 -2.68
N GLY A 88 -4.35 5.09 -2.62
CA GLY A 88 -3.22 6.01 -2.65
C GLY A 88 -2.90 6.62 -4.02
N LEU A 89 -3.80 6.51 -5.01
CA LEU A 89 -3.63 7.19 -6.30
C LEU A 89 -4.00 8.68 -6.18
N SER A 90 -3.17 9.55 -6.77
CA SER A 90 -3.49 10.98 -6.88
C SER A 90 -4.64 11.21 -7.86
N THR A 91 -5.35 12.32 -7.69
CA THR A 91 -6.49 12.68 -8.57
C THR A 91 -6.11 12.82 -10.04
N ARG A 92 -4.86 13.20 -10.34
CA ARG A 92 -4.32 13.22 -11.71
C ARG A 92 -4.05 11.83 -12.27
N GLN A 93 -3.50 10.92 -11.47
CA GLN A 93 -3.34 9.53 -11.91
C GLN A 93 -4.69 8.87 -12.17
N ILE A 94 -5.72 9.24 -11.40
CA ILE A 94 -7.08 8.74 -11.60
C ILE A 94 -7.69 9.32 -12.89
N GLU A 95 -7.53 10.63 -13.15
CA GLU A 95 -7.89 11.27 -14.42
C GLU A 95 -7.23 10.55 -15.61
N ASP A 96 -5.91 10.34 -15.56
CA ASP A 96 -5.16 9.66 -16.61
C ASP A 96 -5.69 8.23 -16.86
N LEU A 97 -6.00 7.48 -15.79
CA LEU A 97 -6.52 6.13 -15.91
C LEU A 97 -7.94 6.10 -16.50
N ILE A 98 -8.83 7.01 -16.07
CA ILE A 98 -10.19 7.08 -16.63
C ILE A 98 -10.12 7.48 -18.11
N ALA A 99 -9.24 8.41 -18.48
CA ALA A 99 -9.05 8.82 -19.87
C ALA A 99 -8.55 7.69 -20.78
N VAL A 100 -7.79 6.72 -20.25
CA VAL A 100 -7.38 5.52 -21.01
C VAL A 100 -8.56 4.57 -21.25
N ILE A 101 -9.47 4.44 -20.28
CA ILE A 101 -10.56 3.46 -20.35
C ILE A 101 -11.80 4.05 -21.06
N ASP A 102 -12.09 5.32 -20.85
CA ASP A 102 -13.21 6.06 -21.44
C ASP A 102 -12.75 7.45 -21.94
N PRO A 103 -12.14 7.53 -23.13
CA PRO A 103 -11.49 8.76 -23.61
C PRO A 103 -12.47 9.89 -23.98
N LYS A 104 -13.75 9.58 -24.17
CA LYS A 104 -14.71 10.53 -24.75
C LYS A 104 -15.29 11.50 -23.71
N ASP A 105 -15.36 11.07 -22.46
CA ASP A 105 -16.09 11.78 -21.41
C ASP A 105 -15.37 11.73 -20.07
N ALA A 106 -14.03 11.64 -20.10
CA ALA A 106 -13.22 11.53 -18.91
C ALA A 106 -13.31 12.79 -18.03
N PRO A 107 -13.56 12.65 -16.72
CA PRO A 107 -13.60 13.77 -15.79
C PRO A 107 -12.19 14.29 -15.53
N ASP A 108 -12.05 15.61 -15.38
CA ASP A 108 -10.80 16.22 -14.94
C ASP A 108 -10.48 15.89 -13.46
N HIS A 109 -9.22 16.04 -13.05
CA HIS A 109 -8.79 15.81 -11.67
C HIS A 109 -9.55 16.65 -10.64
N ALA A 110 -10.09 17.81 -11.03
CA ALA A 110 -10.89 18.66 -10.14
C ALA A 110 -12.25 18.02 -9.85
N THR A 111 -12.88 17.43 -10.87
CA THR A 111 -14.12 16.67 -10.76
C THR A 111 -13.91 15.40 -9.94
N VAL A 112 -12.83 14.66 -10.21
CA VAL A 112 -12.39 13.53 -9.39
C VAL A 112 -12.20 13.95 -7.93
N ALA A 113 -11.53 15.07 -7.66
CA ALA A 113 -11.33 15.58 -6.31
C ALA A 113 -12.64 15.90 -5.59
N ARG A 114 -13.62 16.51 -6.28
CA ARG A 114 -14.96 16.78 -5.72
C ARG A 114 -15.70 15.49 -5.36
N TRP A 115 -15.64 14.48 -6.21
CA TRP A 115 -16.25 13.18 -5.93
C TRP A 115 -15.65 12.52 -4.70
N VAL A 116 -14.31 12.49 -4.61
CA VAL A 116 -13.59 11.96 -3.45
C VAL A 116 -13.93 12.72 -2.19
N ALA A 117 -13.92 14.06 -2.23
CA ALA A 117 -14.25 14.89 -1.08
C ALA A 117 -15.69 14.65 -0.59
N ALA A 118 -16.65 14.52 -1.51
CA ALA A 118 -18.03 14.24 -1.17
C ALA A 118 -18.21 12.87 -0.49
N GLU A 119 -17.53 11.82 -0.95
CA GLU A 119 -17.57 10.51 -0.28
C GLU A 119 -16.81 10.52 1.06
N ALA A 120 -15.69 11.23 1.14
CA ALA A 120 -14.95 11.39 2.40
C ALA A 120 -15.81 12.08 3.47
N GLN A 121 -16.59 13.10 3.10
CA GLN A 121 -17.53 13.77 4.01
C GLN A 121 -18.61 12.81 4.53
N LYS A 122 -19.13 11.91 3.68
CA LYS A 122 -20.10 10.89 4.10
C LYS A 122 -19.48 9.82 4.99
N ALA A 123 -18.21 9.50 4.79
CA ALA A 123 -17.50 8.50 5.57
C ALA A 123 -17.03 9.02 6.93
N ALA A 124 -16.79 10.33 7.08
CA ALA A 124 -16.27 10.94 8.30
C ALA A 124 -17.05 10.57 9.59
N PRO A 125 -18.40 10.54 9.60
CA PRO A 125 -19.17 10.17 10.79
C PRO A 125 -19.01 8.72 11.24
N VAL A 126 -18.53 7.82 10.36
CA VAL A 126 -18.37 6.39 10.68
C VAL A 126 -17.43 6.19 11.85
N LEU A 127 -16.34 6.96 11.93
CA LEU A 127 -15.39 6.84 13.03
C LEU A 127 -16.03 7.17 14.38
N ALA A 128 -16.81 8.25 14.46
CA ALA A 128 -17.51 8.62 15.69
C ALA A 128 -18.51 7.54 16.15
N ALA A 129 -19.23 6.93 15.19
CA ALA A 129 -20.15 5.83 15.48
C ALA A 129 -19.41 4.57 15.95
N LEU A 130 -18.28 4.24 15.33
CA LEU A 130 -17.44 3.12 15.73
C LEU A 130 -16.82 3.36 17.11
N ASP A 131 -16.34 4.56 17.40
CA ASP A 131 -15.78 4.93 18.70
C ASP A 131 -16.82 4.77 19.81
N GLU A 132 -18.05 5.25 19.60
CA GLU A 132 -19.14 5.07 20.56
C GLU A 132 -19.44 3.58 20.81
N ALA A 133 -19.58 2.79 19.74
CA ALA A 133 -19.93 1.38 19.83
C ALA A 133 -18.81 0.52 20.45
N CYS A 134 -17.55 0.94 20.30
CA CYS A 134 -16.39 0.15 20.73
C CYS A 134 -15.85 0.58 22.10
N ARG A 135 -16.11 1.80 22.59
CA ARG A 135 -15.46 2.36 23.79
C ARG A 135 -15.45 1.43 25.00
N GLN A 136 -16.59 0.81 25.32
CA GLN A 136 -16.70 -0.08 26.49
C GLN A 136 -16.09 -1.47 26.28
N ARG A 137 -15.68 -1.79 25.04
CA ARG A 137 -15.17 -3.10 24.61
C ARG A 137 -13.67 -3.10 24.35
N VAL A 138 -13.01 -1.94 24.44
CA VAL A 138 -11.56 -1.82 24.23
C VAL A 138 -10.83 -2.26 25.50
N GLU A 139 -10.15 -3.41 25.42
CA GLU A 139 -9.30 -3.92 26.50
C GLU A 139 -7.84 -3.45 26.40
N THR A 140 -7.38 -3.13 25.20
CA THR A 140 -6.01 -2.67 24.92
C THR A 140 -6.03 -1.66 23.78
N LEU A 141 -5.32 -0.54 23.94
CA LEU A 141 -5.22 0.53 22.96
C LEU A 141 -3.76 0.73 22.55
N ALA A 142 -3.50 0.74 21.24
CA ALA A 142 -2.23 1.15 20.67
C ALA A 142 -2.42 2.53 20.02
N VAL A 143 -1.61 3.50 20.45
CA VAL A 143 -1.59 4.85 19.88
C VAL A 143 -0.49 4.92 18.83
N ASP A 144 -0.81 5.48 17.66
CA ASP A 144 0.13 5.70 16.57
C ASP A 144 -0.05 7.13 16.02
N GLU A 145 1.02 7.72 15.51
CA GLU A 145 1.05 9.09 14.98
C GLU A 145 1.40 9.07 13.50
N VAL A 146 0.49 9.60 12.67
CA VAL A 146 0.71 9.72 11.22
C VAL A 146 1.09 11.16 10.88
N PHE A 147 2.35 11.38 10.52
CA PHE A 147 2.85 12.69 10.09
C PHE A 147 2.53 12.95 8.61
N PHE A 148 1.70 13.95 8.34
CA PHE A 148 1.46 14.45 6.99
C PHE A 148 2.35 15.67 6.69
N GLY A 149 3.00 15.70 5.52
CA GLY A 149 3.89 16.78 5.09
C GLY A 149 3.19 18.06 4.59
N GLY A 150 1.94 18.33 4.97
CA GLY A 150 1.15 19.45 4.46
C GLY A 150 1.56 20.78 5.08
N GLY A 151 2.05 21.74 4.26
CA GLY A 151 2.23 23.15 4.68
C GLY A 151 3.60 23.78 4.38
N ARG A 152 4.61 23.01 3.93
CA ARG A 152 5.89 23.57 3.44
C ARG A 152 6.00 23.41 1.93
N ARG A 153 6.34 24.49 1.23
CA ARG A 153 6.84 24.41 -0.15
C ARG A 153 8.12 23.58 -0.12
N TRP A 154 8.07 22.35 -0.61
CA TRP A 154 9.27 21.57 -0.86
C TRP A 154 10.03 22.24 -2.01
N PRO A 155 11.28 22.70 -1.84
CA PRO A 155 12.04 23.28 -2.92
C PRO A 155 12.62 22.14 -3.75
N VAL A 156 11.80 21.51 -4.59
CA VAL A 156 12.32 20.71 -5.69
C VAL A 156 11.68 21.18 -6.97
N SER A 157 12.49 21.97 -7.67
CA SER A 157 12.41 22.22 -9.09
C SER A 157 12.21 20.91 -9.86
N SER A 158 11.16 20.83 -10.66
CA SER A 158 11.34 20.57 -12.08
C SER A 158 10.17 21.22 -12.83
N ARG A 159 10.43 22.36 -13.47
CA ARG A 159 9.65 22.71 -14.65
C ARG A 159 10.06 21.67 -15.69
N ARG A 160 9.09 20.95 -16.25
CA ARG A 160 9.33 20.12 -17.43
C ARG A 160 9.84 21.03 -18.54
N ALA A 161 10.97 20.65 -19.13
CA ALA A 161 11.27 20.95 -20.51
C ALA A 161 10.38 20.08 -21.40
#